data_AF-A0A1E8Q8G6-F1
#
_entry.id   AF-A0A1E8Q8G6-F1
#
_cell.length_a   1.000
_cell.length_b   1.000
_cell.length_c   1.000
_cell.angle_alpha   90.00
_cell.angle_beta   90.00
_cell.angle_gamma   90.00
#
_symmetry.space_group_name_H-M   'P 1'
#
loop_
_entity.id
_entity.type
_entity.pdbx_description
1 polymer ?
#
loop_
_entity_poly.entity_id
_entity_poly.type
_entity_poly.pdbx_seq_one_letter_code
_entity_poly.pdbx_strand_id
1 'polypeptide(L)' 'MIRTTVEALGGAQAVPSELIPVRELHQRLIDQVATSGGNVVLADTAGKPAAVVMSLQLYQQLVDELTMLRRRTADNA' A
#
# COMPACT_ATOMS: atom_id res chain seq x y z
N MET A 1 -11.51 -25.09 7.46
CA MET A 1 -11.52 -23.75 6.84
C MET A 1 -10.93 -22.76 7.86
N ILE A 2 -9.65 -22.42 7.74
CA ILE A 2 -8.98 -21.50 8.67
C ILE A 2 -9.38 -20.08 8.29
N ARG A 3 -10.16 -19.41 9.14
CA ARG A 3 -10.47 -17.98 8.98
C ARG A 3 -9.32 -17.18 9.57
N THR A 4 -8.45 -16.64 8.72
CA THR A 4 -7.43 -15.67 9.14
C THR A 4 -8.06 -14.30 9.25
N THR A 5 -8.11 -13.77 10.47
CA THR A 5 -8.50 -12.39 10.78
C THR A 5 -7.24 -11.53 10.90
N VAL A 6 -7.29 -10.28 10.43
CA VAL A 6 -6.17 -9.33 10.55
C VAL A 6 -6.70 -8.07 11.23
N GLU A 7 -5.93 -7.53 12.16
CA GLU A 7 -6.23 -6.25 12.80
C GLU A 7 -6.29 -5.17 11.71
N ALA A 8 -7.45 -4.53 11.55
CA ALA A 8 -7.58 -3.41 10.63
C ALA A 8 -6.62 -2.31 11.10
N LEU A 9 -5.55 -2.10 10.33
CA LEU A 9 -4.43 -1.22 10.63
C LEU A 9 -4.89 0.17 11.09
N GLY A 10 -5.00 0.33 12.41
CA GLY A 10 -5.27 1.58 13.11
C GLY A 10 -3.99 2.39 13.21
N GLY A 11 -3.54 2.92 12.07
CA GLY A 11 -2.48 3.91 12.03
C GLY A 11 -3.01 5.24 12.58
N ALA A 12 -2.71 5.52 13.84
CA ALA A 12 -3.06 6.71 14.61
C ALA A 12 -4.42 6.69 15.34
N GLN A 13 -4.32 6.82 16.66
CA GLN A 13 -5.38 6.89 17.67
C GLN A 13 -6.01 5.55 18.04
N ALA A 14 -6.24 5.41 19.34
CA ALA A 14 -6.77 4.23 20.04
C ALA A 14 -8.22 3.91 19.64
N VAL A 15 -8.45 3.64 18.36
CA VAL A 15 -9.68 3.10 17.83
C VAL A 15 -9.56 1.57 17.93
N PRO A 16 -10.53 0.86 18.53
CA PRO A 16 -10.48 -0.59 18.58
C PRO A 16 -10.46 -1.15 17.15
N SER A 17 -9.34 -1.76 16.75
CA SER A 17 -9.23 -2.48 15.49
C SER A 17 -10.13 -3.70 15.56
N GLU A 18 -11.31 -3.62 14.97
CA GLU A 18 -12.14 -4.81 14.75
C GLU A 18 -11.34 -5.82 13.92
N LEU A 19 -11.33 -7.06 14.39
CA LEU A 19 -10.74 -8.18 13.66
C LEU A 19 -11.59 -8.44 12.42
N ILE A 20 -11.17 -7.87 11.29
CA ILE A 20 -11.84 -8.09 10.01
C ILE A 20 -11.25 -9.32 9.30
N PRO A 21 -12.07 -10.05 8.53
CA PRO A 21 -11.56 -11.10 7.66
C PRO A 21 -10.52 -10.54 6.67
N VAL A 22 -9.46 -11.30 6.42
CA VAL A 22 -8.42 -10.93 5.43
C VAL A 22 -8.99 -10.54 4.06
N ARG A 23 -10.05 -11.22 3.61
CA ARG A 23 -10.69 -10.90 2.33
C ARG A 23 -11.32 -9.51 2.32
N GLU A 24 -11.89 -9.11 3.45
CA GLU A 24 -12.49 -7.79 3.61
C GLU A 24 -11.42 -6.69 3.65
N LEU A 25 -10.31 -6.94 4.35
CA LEU A 25 -9.14 -6.03 4.33
C LEU A 25 -8.64 -5.81 2.89
N HIS A 26 -8.47 -6.88 2.12
CA HIS A 26 -8.03 -6.77 0.72
C HIS A 26 -8.98 -5.92 -0.11
N GLN A 27 -10.30 -6.14 0.02
CA GLN A 27 -11.28 -5.37 -0.73
C GLN A 27 -11.24 -3.89 -0.35
N ARG A 28 -11.17 -3.58 0.95
CA ARG A 28 -11.07 -2.19 1.45
C ARG A 28 -9.82 -1.49 0.91
N LEU A 29 -8.69 -2.18 0.86
CA LEU A 29 -7.45 -1.62 0.30
C LEU A 29 -7.56 -1.33 -1.20
N ILE A 30 -8.20 -2.23 -1.96
CA ILE A 30 -8.46 -2.03 -3.39
C ILE A 30 -9.36 -0.81 -3.60
N ASP A 31 -10.47 -0.74 -2.88
CA ASP A 31 -11.44 0.35 -3.00
C ASP A 31 -10.81 1.69 -2.59
N GLN A 32 -9.98 1.71 -1.55
CA GLN A 32 -9.30 2.91 -1.07
C GLN A 32 -8.26 3.41 -2.06
N VAL A 33 -7.47 2.53 -2.66
CA VAL A 33 -6.52 2.89 -3.72
C VAL A 33 -7.27 3.40 -4.97
N ALA A 34 -8.37 2.75 -5.35
CA ALA A 34 -9.18 3.15 -6.49
C ALA A 34 -9.86 4.52 -6.28
N THR A 35 -10.33 4.82 -5.07
CA THR A 35 -11.10 6.04 -4.77
C THR A 35 -10.21 7.22 -4.43
N SER A 36 -9.10 7.01 -3.70
CA SER A 36 -8.18 8.09 -3.34
C SER A 36 -7.28 8.52 -4.49
N GLY A 37 -7.14 7.68 -5.52
CA GLY A 37 -6.21 7.88 -6.63
C GLY A 37 -4.74 7.87 -6.20
N GLY A 38 -4.45 7.49 -4.95
CA GLY A 38 -3.13 7.58 -4.33
C GLY A 38 -2.70 6.30 -3.63
N ASN A 39 -1.53 6.36 -3.00
CA ASN A 39 -0.92 5.24 -2.30
C ASN A 39 -1.44 5.15 -0.86
N VAL A 40 -1.72 3.94 -0.40
CA VAL A 40 -2.03 3.65 1.01
C VAL A 40 -0.77 3.17 1.69
N VAL A 41 -0.36 3.85 2.77
CA VAL A 41 0.79 3.43 3.59
C VAL A 41 0.28 2.61 4.76
N LEU A 42 0.74 1.37 4.85
CA LEU A 42 0.50 0.47 5.95
C LEU A 42 1.61 0.63 6.98
N ALA A 43 1.25 0.88 8.23
CA ALA A 43 2.19 0.96 9.33
C ALA A 43 2.29 -0.38 10.09
N ASP A 44 3.42 -0.67 10.73
CA ASP A 44 3.53 -1.75 11.70
C ASP A 44 2.80 -1.39 13.01
N THR A 45 2.83 -2.32 13.98
CA THR A 45 2.23 -2.12 15.30
C THR A 45 2.87 -1.00 16.12
N ALA A 46 4.07 -0.53 15.73
CA ALA A 46 4.75 0.61 16.32
C ALA A 46 4.44 1.93 15.58
N GLY A 47 3.53 1.90 14.60
CA GLY A 47 3.15 3.06 13.78
C GLY A 47 4.20 3.43 12.73
N LYS A 48 5.20 2.58 12.47
CA LYS A 48 6.23 2.84 11.45
C LYS A 48 5.77 2.36 10.08
N PRO A 49 6.02 3.09 8.99
CA PRO A 49 5.70 2.63 7.64
C PRO A 49 6.37 1.27 7.35
N ALA A 50 5.57 0.27 6.99
CA ALA A 50 6.01 -1.10 6.75
C ALA A 50 5.73 -1.56 5.31
N ALA A 51 4.63 -1.12 4.72
CA ALA A 51 4.29 -1.44 3.34
C ALA A 51 3.52 -0.30 2.67
N VAL A 52 3.55 -0.28 1.33
CA VAL A 52 2.77 0.65 0.51
C VAL A 52 1.91 -0.16 -0.43
N VAL A 53 0.61 0.10 -0.42
CA VAL A 53 -0.35 -0.45 -1.38
C VAL A 53 -0.65 0.63 -2.41
N MET A 54 -0.50 0.29 -3.68
CA MET A 54 -0.73 1.20 -4.79
C MET A 54 -1.37 0.45 -5.95
N SER A 55 -1.93 1.19 -6.91
CA SER A 55 -2.47 0.58 -8.12
C SER A 55 -1.31 0.01 -8.96
N LEU A 56 -1.57 -1.11 -9.64
CA LEU A 56 -0.57 -1.69 -10.54
C LEU A 56 -0.17 -0.72 -11.66
N GLN A 57 -1.12 0.11 -12.10
CA GLN A 57 -0.87 1.14 -13.11
C GLN A 57 0.13 2.21 -12.61
N LEU A 58 -0.06 2.73 -11.40
CA LEU A 58 0.87 3.70 -10.79
C LEU A 58 2.24 3.09 -10.55
N TYR A 59 2.28 1.82 -10.12
CA TYR A 59 3.54 1.10 -9.97
C TYR A 59 4.31 0.98 -11.30
N GLN A 60 3.62 0.63 -12.38
CA GLN A 60 4.26 0.53 -13.70
C GLN A 60 4.81 1.88 -14.17
N GLN A 61 4.04 2.96 -14.01
CA GLN A 61 4.50 4.31 -14.34
C GLN A 61 5.78 4.69 -13.58
N LEU A 62 5.83 4.38 -12.28
CA LEU A 62 7.02 4.63 -11.47
C LEU A 62 8.25 3.84 -11.97
N VAL A 63 8.06 2.56 -12.32
CA VAL A 63 9.14 1.73 -12.87
C VAL A 63 9.66 2.28 -14.20
N ASP A 64 8.76 2.75 -15.07
CA ASP A 64 9.11 3.33 -16.35
C ASP A 64 9.90 4.64 -16.17
N GLU A 65 9.47 5.51 -15.24
CA GLU A 65 10.18 6.74 -14.89
C GLU A 65 11.59 6.48 -14.34
N LEU A 66 11.72 5.53 -13.41
CA LEU A 66 13.03 5.15 -12.86
C LEU A 66 13.96 4.58 -13.94
N THR A 67 13.40 3.82 -14.87
CA THR A 67 14.16 3.28 -16.00
C THR A 67 14.63 4.39 -16.94
N MET A 68 13.78 5.36 -17.23
CA MET A 68 14.15 6.54 -18.03
C MET A 68 15.23 7.38 -17.34
N LEU A 69 15.10 7.61 -16.03
CA LEU A 69 16.09 8.34 -15.24
C LEU A 69 17.45 7.65 -15.31
N ARG A 70 17.49 6.34 -15.10
CA ARG A 70 18.72 5.54 -15.18
C ARG A 70 19.42 5.67 -16.53
N ARG A 71 18.67 5.63 -17.64
CA ARG A 71 19.23 5.82 -18.99
C ARG A 71 19.84 7.21 -19.15
N ARG A 72 19.11 8.27 -18.76
CA ARG A 72 19.64 9.63 -18.83
C ARG A 72 20.91 9.82 -18.01
N THR A 73 20.99 9.23 -16.81
CA THR A 73 22.21 9.30 -16.00
C THR A 73 23.38 8.59 -16.67
N ALA A 74 23.15 7.44 -17.33
CA ALA A 74 24.19 6.73 -18.08
C ALA A 74 24.64 7.50 -19.33
N ASP A 75 23.72 8.14 -20.05
CA ASP A 75 24.05 8.95 -21.24
C ASP A 75 24.82 10.23 -20.89
N ASN A 76 24.72 10.70 -19.65
CA ASN A 76 25.39 11.90 -19.14
C ASN A 76 26.71 11.62 -18.39
N ALA A 77 27.14 10.35 -18.31
CA ALA A 77 28.38 9.92 -17.65
C ALA A 77 29.51 9.70 -18.66
#